data_AF-A0A3Q1F4X4-F1
#
_entry.id   AF-A0A3Q1F4X4-F1
#
_cell.length_a   1.000
_cell.length_b   1.000
_cell.length_c   1.000
_cell.angle_alpha   90.00
_cell.angle_beta   90.00
_cell.angle_gamma   90.00
#
_symmetry.space_group_name_H-M   'P 1'
#
loop_
_entity.id
_entity.type
_entity.pdbx_description
1 polymer ?
#
loop_
_entity_poly.entity_id
_entity_poly.type
_entity_poly.pdbx_seq_one_letter_code
_entity_poly.pdbx_strand_id
1 'polypeptide(L)'
;MDYTLVFLLSLLQVLSLTTANSLSEAVMKSKVKWMAEQLVVKVNRDFQFPPELTLSPPADELDGSSSSVIAVLEGYNGLISDTLNGATQIKYEISSLTGYLDQWRQGHCSEPRPKPPASGRLQELQSAKEFVHTVSMEALMRVKEFLKLLLKNLEHLQTC
;
A
#
# COMPACT_ATOMS: atom_id res chain seq x y z
N MET A 1 7.60 53.23 5.33
CA MET A 1 6.74 52.55 4.34
C MET A 1 7.40 51.21 4.09
N ASP A 2 7.11 50.24 4.96
CA ASP A 2 7.79 48.93 5.02
C ASP A 2 6.95 47.81 4.39
N TYR A 3 6.11 48.17 3.42
CA TYR A 3 5.16 47.24 2.80
C TYR A 3 5.86 46.21 1.90
N THR A 4 7.01 46.55 1.31
CA THR A 4 7.82 45.64 0.48
C THR A 4 8.43 44.49 1.30
N LEU A 5 8.84 44.76 2.54
CA LEU A 5 9.44 43.76 3.42
C LEU A 5 8.39 42.76 3.93
N VAL A 6 7.20 43.26 4.30
CA VAL A 6 6.06 42.43 4.68
C VAL A 6 5.59 41.56 3.51
N PHE A 7 5.56 42.09 2.28
CA PHE A 7 5.15 41.32 1.11
C PHE A 7 6.13 40.19 0.75
N LEU A 8 7.44 40.44 0.89
CA LEU A 8 8.48 39.44 0.66
C LEU A 8 8.48 38.34 1.73
N LEU A 9 8.26 38.69 3.00
CA LEU A 9 8.10 37.73 4.10
C LEU A 9 6.87 36.83 3.89
N SER A 10 5.73 37.40 3.45
CA SER A 10 4.53 36.65 3.13
C SER A 10 4.75 35.67 1.95
N LEU A 11 5.45 36.10 0.90
CA LEU A 11 5.78 35.23 -0.24
C LEU A 11 6.72 34.08 0.17
N LEU A 12 7.71 34.35 1.01
CA LEU A 12 8.64 33.33 1.53
C LEU A 12 7.93 32.27 2.37
N GLN A 13 6.93 32.64 3.18
CA GLN A 13 6.11 31.70 3.95
C GLN A 13 5.27 30.80 3.02
N VAL A 14 4.69 31.36 1.96
CA VAL A 14 3.90 30.58 0.99
C VAL A 14 4.79 29.60 0.18
N LEU A 15 6.00 30.01 -0.18
CA LEU A 15 6.98 29.17 -0.89
C LEU A 15 7.57 28.05 -0.01
N SER A 16 7.72 28.27 1.29
CA SER A 16 8.25 27.26 2.21
C SER A 16 7.22 26.20 2.61
N LEU A 17 5.93 26.57 2.69
CA LEU A 17 4.85 25.59 2.93
C LEU A 17 4.63 24.64 1.74
N THR A 18 4.84 25.10 0.50
CA THR A 18 4.62 24.30 -0.71
C THR A 18 5.79 23.34 -1.02
N THR A 19 7.00 23.70 -0.62
CA THR A 19 8.20 22.88 -0.84
C THR A 19 8.38 21.77 0.19
N ALA A 20 7.93 21.97 1.44
CA ALA A 20 8.02 20.96 2.48
C ALA A 20 7.10 19.74 2.22
N ASN A 21 5.87 19.97 1.75
CA ASN A 21 4.92 18.89 1.48
C ASN A 21 5.34 18.00 0.30
N SER A 22 5.85 18.60 -0.79
CA SER A 22 6.27 17.83 -1.98
C SER A 22 7.51 16.97 -1.72
N LEU A 23 8.45 17.46 -0.91
CA LEU A 23 9.61 16.66 -0.48
C LEU A 23 9.21 15.50 0.43
N SER A 24 8.27 15.74 1.35
CA SER A 24 7.74 14.73 2.28
C SER A 24 7.09 13.56 1.51
N GLU A 25 6.21 13.86 0.55
CA GLU A 25 5.54 12.85 -0.27
C GLU A 25 6.51 12.03 -1.14
N ALA A 26 7.54 12.68 -1.69
CA ALA A 26 8.56 11.99 -2.47
C ALA A 26 9.34 10.97 -1.61
N VAL A 27 9.65 11.31 -0.35
CA VAL A 27 10.28 10.38 0.60
C VAL A 27 9.37 9.19 0.89
N MET A 28 8.07 9.44 1.11
CA MET A 28 7.09 8.39 1.32
C MET A 28 7.00 7.43 0.13
N LYS A 29 6.79 7.97 -1.07
CA LYS A 29 6.71 7.18 -2.30
C LYS A 29 7.99 6.36 -2.52
N SER A 30 9.16 6.96 -2.32
CA SER A 30 10.45 6.24 -2.45
C SER A 30 10.58 5.08 -1.47
N LYS A 31 10.14 5.26 -0.22
CA LYS A 31 10.19 4.20 0.79
C LYS A 31 9.19 3.08 0.48
N VAL A 32 7.95 3.43 0.10
CA VAL A 32 6.92 2.48 -0.34
C VAL A 32 7.41 1.66 -1.53
N LYS A 33 8.01 2.32 -2.53
CA LYS A 33 8.61 1.65 -3.70
C LYS A 33 9.60 0.58 -3.28
N TRP A 34 10.58 0.96 -2.46
CA TRP A 34 11.61 0.03 -2.00
C TRP A 34 11.01 -1.16 -1.26
N MET A 35 10.06 -0.93 -0.34
CA MET A 35 9.41 -2.01 0.41
C MET A 35 8.59 -2.94 -0.49
N ALA A 36 7.82 -2.37 -1.43
CA ALA A 36 7.01 -3.13 -2.37
C ALA A 36 7.87 -3.97 -3.33
N GLU A 37 8.97 -3.41 -3.86
CA GLU A 37 9.91 -4.15 -4.72
C GLU A 37 10.54 -5.33 -3.96
N GLN A 38 11.02 -5.10 -2.73
CA GLN A 38 11.58 -6.17 -1.91
C GLN A 38 10.55 -7.26 -1.59
N LEU A 39 9.32 -6.88 -1.31
CA LEU A 39 8.24 -7.81 -1.03
C LEU A 39 7.89 -8.66 -2.25
N VAL A 40 7.79 -8.06 -3.45
CA VAL A 40 7.56 -8.80 -4.70
C VAL A 40 8.68 -9.82 -4.96
N VAL A 41 9.95 -9.43 -4.74
CA VAL A 41 11.09 -10.34 -4.90
C VAL A 41 11.00 -11.52 -3.93
N LYS A 42 10.72 -11.25 -2.64
CA LYS A 42 10.58 -12.30 -1.62
C LYS A 42 9.42 -13.25 -1.93
N VAL A 43 8.25 -12.72 -2.31
CA VAL A 43 7.09 -13.55 -2.69
C VAL A 43 7.42 -14.47 -3.87
N ASN A 44 8.09 -13.97 -4.90
CA ASN A 44 8.48 -14.80 -6.06
C ASN A 44 9.55 -15.85 -5.73
N ARG A 45 10.45 -15.53 -4.79
CA ARG A 45 11.50 -16.46 -4.36
C ARG A 45 10.92 -17.59 -3.51
N ASP A 46 10.04 -17.26 -2.59
CA ASP A 46 9.54 -18.18 -1.56
C ASP A 46 8.31 -18.97 -2.05
N PHE A 47 7.60 -18.46 -3.07
CA PHE A 47 6.40 -19.08 -3.63
C PHE A 47 6.45 -19.16 -5.16
N GLN A 48 6.41 -20.39 -5.68
CA GLN A 48 6.29 -20.62 -7.11
C GLN A 48 4.82 -20.57 -7.52
N PHE A 49 4.51 -19.69 -8.46
CA PHE A 49 3.19 -19.58 -9.07
C PHE A 49 3.28 -20.09 -10.51
N PRO A 50 2.26 -20.82 -11.01
CA PRO A 50 2.27 -21.25 -12.40
C PRO A 50 2.36 -20.03 -13.32
N PRO A 51 3.23 -20.04 -14.35
CA PRO A 51 3.44 -18.89 -15.25
C PRO A 51 2.17 -18.44 -15.98
N GLU A 52 1.24 -19.37 -16.19
CA GLU A 52 -0.03 -19.18 -16.90
C GLU A 52 -1.16 -18.72 -15.97
N LEU A 53 -0.95 -18.72 -14.65
CA LEU A 53 -1.94 -18.25 -13.68
C LEU A 53 -1.84 -16.73 -13.54
N THR A 54 -2.45 -16.04 -14.50
CA THR A 54 -2.72 -14.60 -14.42
C THR A 54 -4.11 -14.40 -13.85
N LEU A 55 -4.17 -13.92 -12.60
CA LEU A 55 -5.43 -13.42 -12.05
C LEU A 55 -5.76 -12.08 -12.69
N SER A 56 -7.04 -11.82 -12.92
CA SER A 56 -7.51 -10.50 -13.37
C SER A 56 -6.90 -9.43 -12.46
N PRO A 57 -6.35 -8.34 -13.02
CA PRO A 57 -5.71 -7.30 -12.23
C PRO A 57 -6.66 -6.78 -11.16
N PRO A 58 -6.20 -6.52 -9.94
CA PRO A 58 -7.01 -5.90 -8.88
C PRO A 58 -7.20 -4.40 -9.14
N ALA A 59 -7.53 -4.02 -10.37
CA ALA A 59 -7.59 -2.63 -10.82
C ALA A 59 -8.70 -1.83 -10.12
N ASP A 60 -9.77 -2.52 -9.72
CA ASP A 60 -10.86 -2.02 -8.90
C ASP A 60 -10.46 -1.78 -7.43
N GLU A 61 -9.31 -2.29 -6.99
CA GLU A 61 -8.85 -2.22 -5.60
C GLU A 61 -7.91 -1.03 -5.33
N LEU A 62 -7.37 -0.39 -6.38
CA LEU A 62 -6.42 0.72 -6.24
C LEU A 62 -7.05 2.06 -6.62
N ASP A 63 -7.58 2.77 -5.62
CA ASP A 63 -8.11 4.14 -5.77
C ASP A 63 -7.03 5.24 -5.62
N GLY A 64 -5.77 4.84 -5.42
CA GLY A 64 -4.64 5.73 -5.21
C GLY A 64 -4.50 6.23 -3.76
N SER A 65 -5.45 5.98 -2.86
CA SER A 65 -5.34 6.39 -1.46
C SER A 65 -4.49 5.41 -0.64
N SER A 66 -3.66 5.95 0.27
CA SER A 66 -2.93 5.12 1.24
C SER A 66 -3.88 4.26 2.08
N SER A 67 -5.10 4.74 2.37
CA SER A 67 -6.12 3.96 3.09
C SER A 67 -6.58 2.71 2.33
N SER A 68 -6.79 2.78 1.03
CA SER A 68 -7.17 1.61 0.24
C SER A 68 -6.02 0.61 0.17
N VAL A 69 -4.80 1.10 -0.08
CA VAL A 69 -3.59 0.26 -0.09
C VAL A 69 -3.43 -0.52 1.21
N ILE A 70 -3.57 0.15 2.36
CA ILE A 70 -3.54 -0.49 3.68
C ILE A 70 -4.64 -1.55 3.80
N ALA A 71 -5.89 -1.19 3.48
CA ALA A 71 -7.03 -2.07 3.66
C ALA A 71 -6.93 -3.36 2.82
N VAL A 72 -6.50 -3.24 1.56
CA VAL A 72 -6.32 -4.37 0.64
C VAL A 72 -5.20 -5.29 1.12
N LEU A 73 -4.02 -4.73 1.42
CA LEU A 73 -2.87 -5.50 1.88
C LEU A 73 -3.14 -6.21 3.21
N GLU A 74 -3.74 -5.53 4.19
CA GLU A 74 -4.16 -6.15 5.45
C GLU A 74 -5.20 -7.26 5.24
N GLY A 75 -6.15 -7.03 4.34
CA GLY A 75 -7.19 -7.98 3.99
C GLY A 75 -6.61 -9.29 3.50
N TYR A 76 -5.71 -9.24 2.50
CA TYR A 76 -5.03 -10.44 2.01
C TYR A 76 -4.08 -11.02 3.06
N ASN A 77 -3.37 -10.20 3.83
CA ASN A 77 -2.48 -10.66 4.90
C ASN A 77 -3.23 -11.52 5.94
N GLY A 78 -4.47 -11.15 6.26
CA GLY A 78 -5.33 -11.90 7.18
C GLY A 78 -5.83 -13.24 6.63
N LEU A 79 -5.71 -13.48 5.32
CA LEU A 79 -6.05 -14.74 4.66
C LEU A 79 -4.86 -15.70 4.52
N ILE A 80 -3.64 -15.19 4.69
CA ILE A 80 -2.43 -16.01 4.61
C ILE A 80 -2.26 -16.78 5.92
N SER A 81 -2.29 -18.11 5.82
CA SER A 81 -2.09 -19.01 6.96
C SER A 81 -0.66 -18.96 7.49
N ASP A 82 -0.52 -18.93 8.81
CA ASP A 82 0.78 -19.04 9.49
C ASP A 82 1.41 -20.43 9.36
N THR A 83 0.62 -21.45 9.02
CA THR A 83 1.11 -22.82 8.79
C THR A 83 1.69 -23.02 7.39
N LEU A 84 1.53 -22.05 6.49
CA LEU A 84 2.13 -22.11 5.16
C LEU A 84 3.62 -21.76 5.27
N ASN A 85 4.48 -22.68 4.84
CA ASN A 85 5.93 -22.48 4.95
C ASN A 85 6.39 -21.20 4.23
N GLY A 86 7.24 -20.41 4.88
CA GLY A 86 7.71 -19.11 4.37
C GLY A 86 6.70 -17.96 4.53
N ALA A 87 5.44 -18.22 4.89
CA ALA A 87 4.42 -17.19 4.96
C ALA A 87 4.67 -16.17 6.08
N THR A 88 5.19 -16.59 7.24
CA THR A 88 5.45 -15.70 8.38
C THR A 88 6.29 -14.48 8.00
N GLN A 89 7.36 -14.68 7.22
CA GLN A 89 8.21 -13.58 6.78
C GLN A 89 7.44 -12.64 5.85
N ILE A 90 6.69 -13.18 4.88
CA ILE A 90 5.88 -12.37 3.96
C ILE A 90 4.83 -11.56 4.72
N LYS A 91 4.13 -12.17 5.68
CA LYS A 91 3.14 -11.48 6.51
C LYS A 91 3.74 -10.32 7.28
N TYR A 92 4.93 -10.51 7.86
CA TYR A 92 5.67 -9.46 8.55
C TYR A 92 6.02 -8.29 7.62
N GLU A 93 6.50 -8.58 6.41
CA GLU A 93 6.85 -7.54 5.44
C GLU A 93 5.61 -6.77 4.94
N ILE A 94 4.48 -7.47 4.74
CA ILE A 94 3.19 -6.82 4.44
C ILE A 94 2.81 -5.89 5.59
N SER A 95 2.83 -6.38 6.84
CA SER A 95 2.53 -5.59 8.03
C SER A 95 3.47 -4.39 8.21
N SER A 96 4.74 -4.53 7.85
CA SER A 96 5.72 -3.45 7.88
C SER A 96 5.36 -2.35 6.86
N LEU A 97 5.00 -2.73 5.63
CA LEU A 97 4.56 -1.79 4.59
C LEU A 97 3.27 -1.08 4.97
N THR A 98 2.25 -1.81 5.44
CA THR A 98 0.99 -1.19 5.87
C THR A 98 1.17 -0.33 7.10
N GLY A 99 2.02 -0.74 8.05
CA GLY A 99 2.36 0.06 9.23
C GLY A 99 3.07 1.36 8.88
N TYR A 100 3.98 1.34 7.90
CA TYR A 100 4.63 2.55 7.40
C TYR A 100 3.62 3.54 6.80
N LEU A 101 2.74 3.05 5.93
CA LEU A 101 1.68 3.86 5.32
C LEU A 101 0.70 4.41 6.35
N ASP A 102 0.34 3.60 7.35
CA ASP A 102 -0.57 4.02 8.42
C ASP A 102 0.05 5.11 9.30
N GLN A 103 1.31 4.94 9.72
CA GLN A 103 2.03 5.96 10.45
C GLN A 103 2.13 7.27 9.66
N TRP A 104 2.42 7.16 8.35
CA TRP A 104 2.49 8.32 7.48
C TRP A 104 1.14 9.04 7.40
N ARG A 105 0.06 8.29 7.16
CA ARG A 105 -1.32 8.79 7.11
C ARG A 105 -1.70 9.51 8.41
N GLN A 106 -1.43 8.91 9.57
CA GLN A 106 -1.75 9.49 10.87
C GLN A 106 -1.04 10.84 11.12
N GLY A 107 0.16 11.02 10.56
CA GLY A 107 0.90 12.29 10.67
C GLY A 107 0.42 13.40 9.73
N HIS A 108 -0.40 13.08 8.72
CA HIS A 108 -0.68 13.99 7.60
C HIS A 108 -2.16 14.11 7.20
N CYS A 109 -3.05 13.27 7.73
CA CYS A 109 -4.49 13.31 7.45
C CYS A 109 -5.29 13.77 8.67
N SER A 110 -6.22 14.71 8.45
CA SER A 110 -7.03 15.31 9.51
C SER A 110 -8.21 14.44 9.98
N GLU A 111 -8.61 13.43 9.20
CA GLU A 111 -9.78 12.59 9.50
C GLU A 111 -9.48 11.10 9.30
N PRO A 112 -9.96 10.22 10.20
CA PRO A 112 -9.96 8.79 9.96
C PRO A 112 -10.93 8.47 8.81
N ARG A 113 -10.38 8.08 7.65
CA ARG A 113 -11.21 7.60 6.54
C ARG A 113 -11.78 6.22 6.89
N PRO A 114 -13.09 5.98 6.69
CA PRO A 114 -13.66 4.66 6.89
C PRO A 114 -12.95 3.63 6.02
N LYS A 115 -12.78 2.40 6.54
CA LYS A 115 -12.14 1.32 5.79
C LYS A 115 -12.94 1.12 4.50
N PRO A 116 -12.31 1.24 3.31
CA PRO A 116 -13.03 1.02 2.07
C PRO A 116 -13.63 -0.40 2.08
N PRO A 117 -14.80 -0.60 1.45
CA PRO A 117 -15.40 -1.91 1.35
C PRO A 117 -14.39 -2.88 0.74
N ALA A 118 -14.31 -4.08 1.31
CA ALA A 118 -13.46 -5.13 0.77
C ALA A 118 -13.82 -5.36 -0.70
N SER A 119 -12.82 -5.54 -1.55
CA SER A 119 -13.06 -5.91 -2.95
C SER A 119 -13.86 -7.21 -3.02
N GLY A 120 -14.63 -7.37 -4.09
CA GLY A 120 -15.48 -8.56 -4.26
C GLY A 120 -14.67 -9.85 -4.12
N ARG A 121 -13.45 -9.88 -4.66
CA ARG A 121 -12.59 -11.05 -4.57
C ARG A 121 -12.03 -11.29 -3.17
N LEU A 122 -11.63 -10.23 -2.46
CA LEU A 122 -11.19 -10.36 -1.07
C LEU A 122 -12.31 -10.91 -0.19
N GLN A 123 -13.56 -10.47 -0.42
CA GLN A 123 -14.73 -10.98 0.28
C GLN A 123 -15.04 -12.45 -0.06
N GLU A 124 -14.93 -12.85 -1.33
CA GLU A 124 -15.06 -14.25 -1.75
C GLU A 124 -14.04 -15.15 -1.03
N LEU A 125 -12.76 -14.75 -1.00
CA LEU A 125 -11.73 -15.52 -0.30
C LEU A 125 -11.96 -15.56 1.23
N GLN A 126 -12.50 -14.50 1.81
CA GLN A 126 -12.90 -14.49 3.22
C GLN A 126 -14.05 -15.45 3.52
N SER A 127 -14.92 -15.72 2.55
CA SER A 127 -16.00 -16.69 2.69
C SER A 127 -15.56 -18.16 2.53
N ALA A 128 -14.38 -18.40 1.95
CA ALA A 128 -13.85 -19.73 1.62
C ALA A 128 -12.70 -20.17 2.55
N LYS A 129 -12.63 -19.64 3.77
CA LYS A 129 -11.50 -19.81 4.72
C LYS A 129 -11.23 -21.27 5.11
N GLU A 130 -12.20 -22.16 4.93
CA GLU A 130 -12.05 -23.61 5.10
C GLU A 130 -10.99 -24.21 4.14
N PHE A 131 -10.77 -23.59 2.97
CA PHE A 131 -9.75 -24.01 1.99
C PHE A 131 -8.40 -23.32 2.25
N VAL A 132 -7.89 -23.46 3.48
CA VAL A 132 -6.76 -22.69 4.03
C VAL A 132 -5.57 -22.55 3.06
N HIS A 133 -5.06 -23.65 2.50
CA HIS A 133 -3.90 -23.61 1.60
C HIS A 133 -4.21 -22.92 0.28
N THR A 134 -5.36 -23.21 -0.33
CA THR A 134 -5.79 -22.59 -1.59
C THR A 134 -6.00 -21.09 -1.41
N VAL A 135 -6.70 -20.69 -0.35
CA VAL A 135 -6.93 -19.28 0.00
C VAL A 135 -5.61 -18.56 0.29
N SER A 136 -4.69 -19.20 1.01
CA SER A 136 -3.38 -18.59 1.31
C SER A 136 -2.54 -18.38 0.05
N MET A 137 -2.52 -19.37 -0.87
CA MET A 137 -1.78 -19.26 -2.13
C MET A 137 -2.36 -18.19 -3.03
N GLU A 138 -3.69 -18.09 -3.12
CA GLU A 138 -4.33 -17.04 -3.89
C GLU A 138 -4.09 -15.66 -3.26
N ALA A 139 -4.19 -15.53 -1.93
CA ALA A 139 -3.91 -14.27 -1.23
C ALA A 139 -2.48 -13.79 -1.50
N LEU A 140 -1.48 -14.68 -1.48
CA LEU A 140 -0.10 -14.33 -1.83
C LEU A 140 0.04 -13.88 -3.30
N MET A 141 -0.65 -14.54 -4.22
CA MET A 141 -0.65 -14.16 -5.63
C MET A 141 -1.30 -12.77 -5.82
N ARG A 142 -2.41 -12.50 -5.12
CA ARG A 142 -3.11 -11.22 -5.13
C ARG A 142 -2.25 -10.10 -4.55
N VAL A 143 -1.56 -10.34 -3.43
CA VAL A 143 -0.58 -9.39 -2.86
C VAL A 143 0.48 -9.05 -3.90
N LYS A 144 1.07 -10.04 -4.57
CA LYS A 144 2.08 -9.80 -5.61
C LYS A 144 1.55 -8.91 -6.73
N GLU A 145 0.38 -9.22 -7.29
CA GLU A 145 -0.19 -8.45 -8.39
C GLU A 145 -0.62 -7.05 -7.96
N PHE A 146 -1.16 -6.91 -6.75
CA PHE A 146 -1.50 -5.61 -6.16
C PHE A 146 -0.25 -4.74 -5.95
N LEU A 147 0.85 -5.30 -5.42
CA LEU A 147 2.11 -4.56 -5.27
C LEU A 147 2.69 -4.13 -6.62
N LYS A 148 2.62 -4.97 -7.65
CA LYS A 148 3.00 -4.57 -9.02
C LYS A 148 2.14 -3.43 -9.55
N LEU A 149 0.83 -3.45 -9.27
CA LEU A 149 -0.08 -2.38 -9.66
C LEU A 149 0.23 -1.08 -8.91
N LEU A 150 0.49 -1.16 -7.60
CA LEU A 150 0.93 -0.04 -6.77
C LEU A 150 2.22 0.57 -7.32
N LEU A 151 3.22 -0.25 -7.63
CA LEU A 151 4.50 0.23 -8.20
C LEU A 151 4.32 0.95 -9.53
N LYS A 152 3.38 0.49 -10.38
CA LYS A 152 3.04 1.17 -11.66
C LYS A 152 2.33 2.50 -11.47
N ASN A 153 1.62 2.68 -10.36
CA ASN A 153 0.77 3.83 -10.09
C ASN A 153 1.26 4.66 -8.89
N LEU A 154 2.52 4.50 -8.50
CA LEU A 154 3.09 5.08 -7.28
C LEU A 154 2.99 6.62 -7.27
N GLU A 155 3.04 7.26 -8.44
CA GLU A 155 2.89 8.71 -8.57
C GLU A 155 1.49 9.19 -8.15
N HIS A 156 0.48 8.33 -8.31
CA HIS A 156 -0.89 8.59 -7.90
C HIS A 156 -1.16 8.19 -6.44
N LEU A 157 -0.16 7.68 -5.72
CA LEU A 157 -0.31 7.37 -4.30
C LEU A 157 -0.46 8.67 -3.49
N GLN A 158 -1.64 8.86 -2.94
CA GLN A 158 -2.01 9.99 -2.09
C GLN A 158 -1.88 9.59 -0.62
N THR A 159 -1.44 10.54 0.20
CA THR A 159 -1.31 10.37 1.65
C THR A 159 -2.67 10.12 2.32
N CYS A 160 -3.69 10.85 1.85
CA CYS A 160 -5.10 10.67 2.15
C CYS A 160 -5.81 10.47 0.80
#